data_AF-A0A7X9G3M0-F1
#
_entry.id   AF-A0A7X9G3M0-F1
#
_cell.length_a   1.000
_cell.length_b   1.000
_cell.length_c   1.000
_cell.angle_alpha   90.00
_cell.angle_beta   90.00
_cell.angle_gamma   90.00
#
_symmetry.space_group_name_H-M   'P 1'
#
loop_
_entity.id
_entity.type
_entity.pdbx_description
1 polymer ?
#
loop_
_entity_poly.entity_id
_entity_poly.type
_entity_poly.pdbx_seq_one_letter_code
_entity_poly.pdbx_strand_id
1 'polypeptide(L)'
;MTEVSTSDSETHSFTLSRNREADALVQQVVTELGREVSGLASEFGLAALVLGGGYGRGEGGAVVTPGQPVSLYNDMDFFVFTRNASRRRRRRLDVRLGALAESWSARLGIDMDIAPAREVSRLPKLPITLMYQELRRGYYYVYAKEDVIAQIPQAPPSALPILEGMRLHMNRGSGLLQASQLLAGAATTPKERDFVWRNLHKCALGCGDALLIAAGQYDFDLGIRRRRLPAVAERLGDSSASRSLCERYEAAVAFKMYPSRDVAGDASGLAACLRTQWRQVLAACLACRVQQPKGLDLLGQLASTEMRGGVWWKNHHLNVVYGLAGVGGAGCAMPPQYWLLVRLDRLFAGETADPREVARFLTLWKRFN
;
A
#
# COMPACT_ATOMS: atom_id res chain seq x y z
N MET A 1 14.50 -31.47 -13.11
CA MET A 1 14.48 -30.54 -11.96
C MET A 1 15.52 -29.49 -12.24
N THR A 2 15.10 -28.33 -12.72
CA THR A 2 15.98 -27.15 -12.83
C THR A 2 15.71 -26.31 -11.60
N GLU A 3 16.60 -26.42 -10.61
CA GLU A 3 16.68 -25.42 -9.55
C GLU A 3 16.92 -24.06 -10.21
N VAL A 4 16.10 -23.08 -9.85
CA VAL A 4 16.31 -21.69 -10.27
C VAL A 4 17.59 -21.25 -9.60
N SER A 5 18.65 -21.11 -10.40
CA SER A 5 19.95 -20.58 -9.99
C SER A 5 19.74 -19.23 -9.30
N THR A 6 20.04 -19.19 -8.00
CA THR A 6 20.35 -17.95 -7.29
C THR A 6 21.76 -17.56 -7.71
N SER A 7 21.89 -16.51 -8.54
CA SER A 7 23.19 -15.99 -8.96
C SER A 7 24.04 -15.58 -7.75
N ASP A 8 25.28 -16.05 -7.70
CA ASP A 8 26.27 -15.71 -6.68
C ASP A 8 26.77 -14.25 -6.75
N SER A 9 27.03 -13.71 -5.56
CA SER A 9 28.01 -12.68 -5.18
C SER A 9 27.81 -11.18 -5.47
N GLU A 10 26.57 -10.68 -5.40
CA GLU A 10 26.32 -9.39 -4.74
C GLU A 10 25.33 -9.65 -3.61
N THR A 11 25.66 -9.25 -2.38
CA THR A 11 24.77 -9.41 -1.23
C THR A 11 23.48 -8.65 -1.53
N HIS A 12 22.40 -9.36 -1.84
CA HIS A 12 21.09 -8.75 -2.09
C HIS A 12 20.71 -7.90 -0.88
N SER A 13 20.53 -6.60 -1.10
CA SER A 13 20.12 -5.71 -0.03
C SER A 13 18.60 -5.70 0.07
N PHE A 14 18.08 -5.92 1.27
CA PHE A 14 16.66 -5.89 1.58
C PHE A 14 16.22 -4.51 2.08
N THR A 15 17.16 -3.62 2.38
CA THR A 15 16.90 -2.32 3.01
C THR A 15 17.32 -1.14 2.15
N LEU A 16 16.54 -0.06 2.22
CA LEU A 16 16.79 1.16 1.43
C LEU A 16 18.12 1.82 1.82
N SER A 17 18.50 1.72 3.10
CA SER A 17 19.76 2.23 3.65
C SER A 17 20.94 1.27 3.48
N ARG A 18 20.73 0.09 2.88
CA ARG A 18 21.74 -0.98 2.76
C ARG A 18 22.37 -1.38 4.10
N ASN A 19 21.53 -1.45 5.14
CA ASN A 19 21.96 -1.82 6.47
C ASN A 19 22.24 -3.34 6.52
N ARG A 20 23.52 -3.71 6.69
CA ARG A 20 23.97 -5.11 6.65
C ARG A 20 23.36 -5.99 7.75
N GLU A 21 23.17 -5.45 8.95
CA GLU A 21 22.58 -6.21 10.07
C GLU A 21 21.10 -6.50 9.83
N ALA A 22 20.35 -5.51 9.35
CA ALA A 22 18.96 -5.70 8.94
C ALA A 22 18.84 -6.65 7.75
N ASP A 23 19.71 -6.52 6.73
CA ASP A 23 19.72 -7.41 5.58
C ASP A 23 20.02 -8.86 5.99
N ALA A 24 20.96 -9.07 6.93
CA ALA A 24 21.25 -10.39 7.50
C ALA A 24 20.05 -10.95 8.28
N LEU A 25 19.34 -10.12 9.06
CA LEU A 25 18.13 -10.52 9.77
C LEU A 25 17.02 -10.93 8.79
N VAL A 26 16.77 -10.16 7.72
CA VAL A 26 15.80 -10.54 6.68
C VAL A 26 16.22 -11.85 6.00
N GLN A 27 17.51 -12.01 5.67
CA GLN A 27 18.04 -13.24 5.09
C GLN A 27 17.82 -14.45 6.00
N GLN A 28 18.02 -14.29 7.31
CA GLN A 28 17.73 -15.33 8.29
C GLN A 28 16.25 -15.72 8.28
N VAL A 29 15.35 -14.72 8.33
CA VAL A 29 13.88 -14.93 8.32
C VAL A 29 13.46 -15.71 7.07
N VAL A 30 13.85 -15.26 5.86
CA VAL A 30 13.45 -15.94 4.62
C VAL A 30 14.05 -17.34 4.50
N THR A 31 15.24 -17.57 5.07
CA THR A 31 15.86 -18.90 5.06
C THR A 31 15.12 -19.86 5.98
N GLU A 32 14.82 -19.43 7.21
CA GLU A 32 14.06 -20.25 8.18
C GLU A 32 12.64 -20.52 7.68
N LEU A 33 11.92 -19.47 7.25
CA LEU A 33 10.58 -19.60 6.68
C LEU A 33 10.56 -20.50 5.44
N GLY A 34 11.56 -20.39 4.56
CA GLY A 34 11.73 -21.26 3.39
C GLY A 34 11.78 -22.74 3.75
N ARG A 35 12.49 -23.11 4.83
CA ARG A 35 12.55 -24.50 5.32
C ARG A 35 11.20 -24.96 5.85
N GLU A 36 10.51 -24.12 6.63
CA GLU A 36 9.20 -24.43 7.20
C GLU A 36 8.15 -24.66 6.11
N VAL A 37 8.08 -23.80 5.10
CA VAL A 37 7.08 -23.92 4.03
C VAL A 37 7.40 -24.98 3.00
N SER A 38 8.67 -25.40 2.88
CA SER A 38 9.06 -26.50 1.98
C SER A 38 8.34 -27.80 2.33
N GLY A 39 8.09 -28.06 3.63
CA GLY A 39 7.31 -29.21 4.09
C GLY A 39 5.84 -29.17 3.65
N LEU A 40 5.29 -27.98 3.37
CA LEU A 40 3.91 -27.79 2.92
C LEU A 40 3.76 -27.99 1.40
N ALA A 41 4.86 -28.06 0.66
CA ALA A 41 4.82 -27.89 -0.79
C ALA A 41 4.09 -29.02 -1.53
N SER A 42 4.33 -30.26 -1.14
CA SER A 42 3.65 -31.43 -1.74
C SER A 42 2.19 -31.52 -1.28
N GLU A 43 1.91 -31.25 0.01
CA GLU A 43 0.56 -31.34 0.58
C GLU A 43 -0.38 -30.27 0.03
N PHE A 44 0.12 -29.07 -0.28
CA PHE A 44 -0.72 -27.95 -0.73
C PHE A 44 -0.53 -27.56 -2.20
N GLY A 45 0.44 -28.16 -2.90
CA GLY A 45 0.79 -27.76 -4.25
C GLY A 45 1.41 -26.36 -4.28
N LEU A 46 2.22 -26.02 -3.27
CA LEU A 46 2.93 -24.74 -3.21
C LEU A 46 3.88 -24.67 -4.41
N ALA A 47 3.68 -23.66 -5.25
CA ALA A 47 4.52 -23.36 -6.39
C ALA A 47 5.60 -22.35 -6.02
N ALA A 48 5.24 -21.31 -5.26
CA ALA A 48 6.19 -20.35 -4.73
C ALA A 48 5.65 -19.63 -3.49
N LEU A 49 6.58 -19.20 -2.64
CA LEU A 49 6.40 -18.16 -1.63
C LEU A 49 7.40 -17.05 -1.94
N VAL A 50 6.90 -15.83 -2.07
CA VAL A 50 7.68 -14.69 -2.54
C VAL A 50 7.60 -13.56 -1.52
N LEU A 51 8.73 -13.07 -1.04
CA LEU A 51 8.81 -11.82 -0.30
C LEU A 51 8.72 -10.66 -1.31
N GLY A 52 7.70 -9.84 -1.18
CA GLY A 52 7.51 -8.60 -1.94
C GLY A 52 7.62 -7.38 -1.04
N GLY A 53 6.86 -6.33 -1.36
CA GLY A 53 6.78 -5.13 -0.55
C GLY A 53 8.12 -4.39 -0.44
N GLY A 54 8.32 -3.68 0.67
CA GLY A 54 9.54 -2.92 0.91
C GLY A 54 10.79 -3.80 0.89
N TYR A 55 10.79 -4.89 1.67
CA TYR A 55 11.97 -5.76 1.78
C TYR A 55 12.30 -6.52 0.49
N GLY A 56 11.30 -7.04 -0.23
CA GLY A 56 11.53 -7.71 -1.50
C GLY A 56 12.11 -6.80 -2.59
N ARG A 57 11.86 -5.49 -2.50
CA ARG A 57 12.42 -4.49 -3.43
C ARG A 57 13.75 -3.90 -3.01
N GLY A 58 14.30 -4.30 -1.86
CA GLY A 58 15.48 -3.62 -1.30
C GLY A 58 15.18 -2.21 -0.78
N GLU A 59 13.93 -1.94 -0.41
CA GLU A 59 13.46 -0.66 0.11
C GLU A 59 12.98 -0.74 1.57
N GLY A 60 13.30 -1.84 2.27
CA GLY A 60 12.94 -2.04 3.67
C GLY A 60 13.56 -0.99 4.60
N GLY A 61 12.83 -0.63 5.64
CA GLY A 61 13.30 0.24 6.71
C GLY A 61 13.98 -0.55 7.82
N ALA A 62 15.02 0.03 8.40
CA ALA A 62 15.73 -0.51 9.57
C ALA A 62 15.86 0.59 10.62
N VAL A 63 15.50 0.28 11.86
CA VAL A 63 15.69 1.18 13.00
C VAL A 63 17.01 0.84 13.66
N VAL A 64 17.86 1.86 13.78
CA VAL A 64 19.12 1.79 14.52
C VAL A 64 18.97 2.65 15.77
N THR A 65 18.91 1.99 16.93
CA THR A 65 18.88 2.66 18.23
C THR A 65 20.21 2.41 18.95
N PRO A 66 20.91 3.45 19.43
CA PRO A 66 22.18 3.27 20.13
C PRO A 66 22.07 2.26 21.28
N GLY A 67 22.97 1.28 21.30
CA GLY A 67 23.01 0.24 22.34
C GLY A 67 21.95 -0.85 22.23
N GLN A 68 21.13 -0.86 21.17
CA GLN A 68 20.14 -1.92 20.91
C GLN A 68 20.43 -2.63 19.58
N PRO A 69 20.04 -3.91 19.43
CA PRO A 69 20.10 -4.60 18.15
C PRO A 69 19.28 -3.86 17.08
N VAL A 70 19.76 -3.89 15.84
CA VAL A 70 19.00 -3.41 14.69
C VAL A 70 17.68 -4.16 14.60
N SER A 71 16.60 -3.43 14.30
CA SER A 71 15.26 -4.01 14.14
C SER A 71 14.62 -3.57 12.83
N LEU A 72 13.83 -4.47 12.25
CA LEU A 72 13.02 -4.21 11.06
C LEU A 72 11.92 -3.19 11.40
N TYR A 73 11.51 -2.35 10.44
CA TYR A 73 10.55 -1.26 10.70
C TYR A 73 9.19 -1.44 10.04
N ASN A 74 9.18 -1.71 8.73
CA ASN A 74 7.94 -1.94 7.99
C ASN A 74 7.53 -3.40 8.06
N ASP A 75 6.29 -3.65 7.66
CA ASP A 75 5.72 -4.99 7.60
C ASP A 75 6.43 -5.82 6.51
N MET A 76 6.40 -7.15 6.63
CA MET A 76 6.92 -8.07 5.62
C MET A 76 5.77 -8.65 4.80
N ASP A 77 5.72 -8.30 3.51
CA ASP A 77 4.64 -8.71 2.60
C ASP A 77 5.02 -9.97 1.81
N PHE A 78 4.29 -11.06 1.99
CA PHE A 78 4.52 -12.32 1.28
C PHE A 78 3.37 -12.67 0.33
N PHE A 79 3.73 -13.21 -0.83
CA PHE A 79 2.80 -13.67 -1.86
C PHE A 79 2.90 -15.18 -2.06
N VAL A 80 1.75 -15.85 -1.97
CA VAL A 80 1.67 -17.31 -2.03
C VAL A 80 1.06 -17.74 -3.36
N PHE A 81 1.75 -18.64 -4.05
CA PHE A 81 1.31 -19.20 -5.32
C PHE A 81 1.24 -20.72 -5.26
N THR A 82 0.16 -21.27 -5.81
CA THR A 82 -0.13 -22.71 -5.80
C THR A 82 -0.45 -23.20 -7.20
N ARG A 83 -0.13 -24.45 -7.48
CA ARG A 83 -0.44 -25.12 -8.74
C ARG A 83 -1.41 -26.26 -8.50
N ASN A 84 -2.46 -26.33 -9.33
CA ASN A 84 -3.48 -27.39 -9.25
C ASN A 84 -4.12 -27.53 -7.85
N ALA A 85 -4.19 -26.44 -7.08
CA ALA A 85 -4.78 -26.43 -5.75
C ALA A 85 -6.25 -25.97 -5.78
N SER A 86 -7.15 -26.84 -5.31
CA SER A 86 -8.55 -26.50 -5.14
C SER A 86 -8.74 -25.32 -4.18
N ARG A 87 -9.89 -24.63 -4.24
CA ARG A 87 -10.19 -23.52 -3.32
C ARG A 87 -10.13 -23.97 -1.85
N ARG A 88 -10.63 -25.18 -1.55
CA ARG A 88 -10.57 -25.75 -0.20
C ARG A 88 -9.13 -26.01 0.25
N ARG A 89 -8.28 -26.54 -0.64
CA ARG A 89 -6.86 -26.80 -0.35
C ARG A 89 -6.12 -25.50 -0.06
N ARG A 90 -6.34 -24.45 -0.87
CA ARG A 90 -5.80 -23.11 -0.63
C ARG A 90 -6.24 -22.50 0.69
N ARG A 91 -7.53 -22.55 1.03
CA ARG A 91 -8.00 -22.04 2.34
C ARG A 91 -7.33 -22.75 3.52
N ARG A 92 -7.08 -24.05 3.43
CA ARG A 92 -6.33 -24.78 4.47
C ARG A 92 -4.87 -24.34 4.53
N LEU A 93 -4.24 -24.10 3.38
CA LEU A 93 -2.90 -23.52 3.32
C LEU A 93 -2.88 -22.13 3.98
N ASP A 94 -3.85 -21.27 3.64
CA ASP A 94 -3.97 -19.91 4.20
C ASP A 94 -4.06 -19.94 5.74
N VAL A 95 -4.81 -20.90 6.32
CA VAL A 95 -4.88 -21.08 7.78
C VAL A 95 -3.53 -21.47 8.37
N ARG A 96 -2.79 -22.39 7.72
CA ARG A 96 -1.47 -22.83 8.19
C ARG A 96 -0.44 -21.72 8.11
N LEU A 97 -0.44 -20.99 7.00
CA LEU A 97 0.44 -19.83 6.80
C LEU A 97 0.07 -18.68 7.73
N GLY A 98 -1.22 -18.47 8.04
CA GLY A 98 -1.66 -17.46 9.00
C GLY A 98 -1.08 -17.70 10.40
N ALA A 99 -1.10 -18.95 10.89
CA ALA A 99 -0.48 -19.29 12.18
C ALA A 99 1.05 -19.05 12.18
N LEU A 100 1.73 -19.34 11.06
CA LEU A 100 3.15 -19.02 10.90
C LEU A 100 3.39 -17.50 10.92
N ALA A 101 2.57 -16.75 10.18
CA ALA A 101 2.65 -15.30 10.10
C ALA A 101 2.48 -14.64 11.48
N GLU A 102 1.53 -15.12 12.29
CA GLU A 102 1.33 -14.66 13.67
C GLU A 102 2.55 -14.94 14.56
N SER A 103 3.12 -16.16 14.47
CA SER A 103 4.31 -16.54 15.23
C SER A 103 5.53 -15.69 14.87
N TRP A 104 5.77 -15.47 13.58
CA TRP A 104 6.86 -14.62 13.10
C TRP A 104 6.65 -13.15 13.43
N SER A 105 5.41 -12.65 13.36
CA SER A 105 5.09 -11.27 13.73
C SER A 105 5.44 -11.01 15.20
N ALA A 106 5.07 -11.94 16.09
CA ALA A 106 5.40 -11.86 17.51
C ALA A 106 6.92 -11.88 17.76
N ARG A 107 7.67 -12.70 17.00
CA ARG A 107 9.14 -12.80 17.12
C ARG A 107 9.85 -11.54 16.62
N LEU A 108 9.37 -10.93 15.54
CA LEU A 108 10.02 -9.79 14.90
C LEU A 108 9.58 -8.43 15.45
N GLY A 109 8.43 -8.37 16.12
CA GLY A 109 7.85 -7.10 16.60
C GLY A 109 7.30 -6.20 15.48
N ILE A 110 7.11 -6.76 14.29
CA ILE A 110 6.50 -6.15 13.11
C ILE A 110 5.52 -7.14 12.48
N ASP A 111 4.57 -6.66 11.69
CA ASP A 111 3.60 -7.55 11.06
C ASP A 111 4.24 -8.31 9.89
N MET A 112 4.02 -9.62 9.85
CA MET A 112 4.24 -10.46 8.67
C MET A 112 2.88 -10.71 8.02
N ASP A 113 2.66 -10.13 6.84
CA ASP A 113 1.43 -10.33 6.08
C ASP A 113 1.65 -11.36 4.97
N ILE A 114 0.95 -12.49 5.06
CA ILE A 114 0.97 -13.53 4.03
C ILE A 114 -0.34 -13.49 3.26
N ALA A 115 -0.27 -12.98 2.03
CA ALA A 115 -1.44 -12.85 1.18
C ALA A 115 -2.09 -14.20 0.87
N PRO A 116 -3.44 -14.26 0.72
CA PRO A 116 -4.15 -15.49 0.40
C PRO A 116 -3.62 -16.16 -0.87
N ALA A 117 -3.51 -17.49 -0.83
CA ALA A 117 -2.91 -18.29 -1.87
C ALA A 117 -3.63 -18.12 -3.22
N ARG A 118 -2.84 -17.74 -4.23
CA ARG A 118 -3.30 -17.62 -5.62
C ARG A 118 -2.94 -18.87 -6.41
N GLU A 119 -3.71 -19.15 -7.44
CA GLU A 119 -3.41 -20.25 -8.35
C GLU A 119 -2.66 -19.69 -9.57
N VAL A 120 -1.61 -20.38 -10.00
CA VAL A 120 -0.66 -19.93 -11.02
C VAL A 120 -1.31 -19.71 -12.40
N SER A 121 -2.26 -20.53 -12.83
CA SER A 121 -2.99 -20.34 -14.10
C SER A 121 -3.78 -19.02 -14.18
N ARG A 122 -3.99 -18.34 -13.04
CA ARG A 122 -4.61 -17.00 -13.01
C ARG A 122 -3.63 -15.85 -13.24
N LEU A 123 -2.33 -16.07 -13.10
CA LEU A 123 -1.33 -14.99 -13.18
C LEU A 123 -1.33 -14.26 -14.52
N PRO A 124 -1.40 -14.95 -15.70
CA PRO A 124 -1.40 -14.27 -17.00
C PRO A 124 -2.60 -13.35 -17.23
N LYS A 125 -3.66 -13.47 -16.43
CA LYS A 125 -4.90 -12.68 -16.54
C LYS A 125 -5.05 -11.67 -15.41
N LEU A 126 -4.01 -11.45 -14.61
CA LEU A 126 -4.07 -10.46 -13.55
C LEU A 126 -4.21 -9.05 -14.13
N PRO A 127 -5.02 -8.18 -13.51
CA PRO A 127 -5.08 -6.79 -13.89
C PRO A 127 -3.73 -6.10 -13.66
N ILE A 128 -3.46 -5.05 -14.44
CA ILE A 128 -2.32 -4.17 -14.21
C ILE A 128 -2.59 -3.32 -12.97
N THR A 129 -2.07 -3.77 -11.83
CA THR A 129 -2.17 -3.08 -10.53
C THR A 129 -0.79 -2.65 -10.06
N LEU A 130 -0.71 -1.55 -9.31
CA LEU A 130 0.54 -1.06 -8.72
C LEU A 130 1.25 -2.17 -7.94
N MET A 131 0.52 -2.89 -7.08
CA MET A 131 1.05 -4.00 -6.27
C MET A 131 1.77 -5.08 -7.10
N TYR A 132 1.13 -5.62 -8.14
CA TYR A 132 1.74 -6.65 -8.99
C TYR A 132 2.88 -6.12 -9.86
N GLN A 133 2.83 -4.87 -10.29
CA GLN A 133 3.93 -4.28 -11.04
C GLN A 133 5.15 -4.03 -10.14
N GLU A 134 4.95 -3.54 -8.91
CA GLU A 134 6.02 -3.42 -7.91
C GLU A 134 6.59 -4.79 -7.56
N LEU A 135 5.74 -5.81 -7.33
CA LEU A 135 6.19 -7.17 -7.06
C LEU A 135 7.02 -7.74 -8.21
N ARG A 136 6.63 -7.50 -9.46
CA ARG A 136 7.40 -7.96 -10.63
C ARG A 136 8.77 -7.28 -10.76
N ARG A 137 8.94 -6.09 -10.17
CA ARG A 137 10.18 -5.31 -10.26
C ARG A 137 11.17 -5.59 -9.13
N GLY A 138 10.68 -5.96 -7.96
CA GLY A 138 11.55 -6.37 -6.87
C GLY A 138 10.83 -7.34 -5.94
N TYR A 139 11.45 -8.50 -5.80
CA TYR A 139 10.99 -9.60 -4.99
C TYR A 139 12.16 -10.50 -4.60
N TYR A 140 11.94 -11.34 -3.60
CA TYR A 140 12.86 -12.40 -3.21
C TYR A 140 12.10 -13.73 -3.11
N TYR A 141 12.62 -14.78 -3.76
CA TYR A 141 12.04 -16.12 -3.65
C TYR A 141 12.44 -16.75 -2.31
N VAL A 142 11.46 -16.87 -1.41
CA VAL A 142 11.61 -17.59 -0.14
C VAL A 142 11.52 -19.11 -0.39
N TYR A 143 10.64 -19.48 -1.32
CA TYR A 143 10.49 -20.83 -1.85
C TYR A 143 10.02 -20.74 -3.30
N ALA A 144 10.58 -21.56 -4.19
CA ALA A 144 10.11 -21.65 -5.57
C ALA A 144 10.37 -23.04 -6.17
N LYS A 145 9.33 -23.63 -6.78
CA LYS A 145 9.47 -24.74 -7.73
C LYS A 145 9.60 -24.27 -9.17
N GLU A 146 9.17 -23.04 -9.44
CA GLU A 146 9.11 -22.44 -10.77
C GLU A 146 9.08 -20.91 -10.66
N ASP A 147 9.41 -20.22 -11.74
CA ASP A 147 9.31 -18.76 -11.82
C ASP A 147 7.86 -18.34 -12.10
N VAL A 148 7.12 -18.08 -11.02
CA VAL A 148 5.72 -17.62 -11.09
C VAL A 148 5.61 -16.13 -11.41
N ILE A 149 6.62 -15.33 -11.05
CA ILE A 149 6.59 -13.88 -11.23
C ILE A 149 6.69 -13.52 -12.72
N ALA A 150 7.47 -14.27 -13.50
CA ALA A 150 7.54 -14.12 -14.95
C ALA A 150 6.15 -14.18 -15.65
N GLN A 151 5.17 -14.85 -15.05
CA GLN A 151 3.82 -15.03 -15.60
C GLN A 151 2.87 -13.85 -15.32
N ILE A 152 3.24 -12.92 -14.43
CA ILE A 152 2.45 -11.72 -14.12
C ILE A 152 2.62 -10.70 -15.25
N PRO A 153 1.58 -10.19 -15.91
CA PRO A 153 1.73 -9.23 -17.01
C PRO A 153 2.58 -8.01 -16.64
N GLN A 154 3.47 -7.59 -17.55
CA GLN A 154 4.29 -6.40 -17.39
C GLN A 154 3.65 -5.20 -18.08
N ALA A 155 3.67 -4.05 -17.42
CA ALA A 155 3.30 -2.77 -18.01
C ALA A 155 4.36 -1.70 -17.70
N PRO A 156 4.54 -0.70 -18.57
CA PRO A 156 5.31 0.49 -18.20
C PRO A 156 4.58 1.28 -17.10
N PRO A 157 5.30 2.05 -16.26
CA PRO A 157 4.69 2.87 -15.20
C PRO A 157 3.57 3.79 -15.67
N SER A 158 3.72 4.38 -16.87
CA SER A 158 2.74 5.26 -17.50
C SER A 158 1.42 4.58 -17.87
N ALA A 159 1.39 3.25 -17.93
CA ALA A 159 0.19 2.46 -18.18
C ALA A 159 -0.56 2.05 -16.90
N LEU A 160 -0.07 2.44 -15.71
CA LEU A 160 -0.82 2.24 -14.47
C LEU A 160 -2.16 2.99 -14.54
N PRO A 161 -3.29 2.30 -14.28
CA PRO A 161 -4.58 2.97 -14.22
C PRO A 161 -4.58 4.04 -13.12
N ILE A 162 -5.23 5.18 -13.36
CA ILE A 162 -5.43 6.22 -12.33
C ILE A 162 -6.10 5.67 -11.07
N LEU A 163 -6.93 4.63 -11.22
CA LEU A 163 -7.56 3.91 -10.11
C LEU A 163 -6.54 3.40 -9.08
N GLU A 164 -5.33 3.03 -9.51
CA GLU A 164 -4.29 2.59 -8.58
C GLU A 164 -3.76 3.75 -7.74
N GLY A 165 -3.62 4.94 -8.33
CA GLY A 165 -3.35 6.17 -7.59
C GLY A 165 -4.47 6.50 -6.60
N MET A 166 -5.74 6.35 -7.01
CA MET A 166 -6.89 6.62 -6.12
C MET A 166 -6.98 5.64 -4.96
N ARG A 167 -6.70 4.35 -5.20
CA ARG A 167 -6.64 3.32 -4.14
C ARG A 167 -5.50 3.59 -3.17
N LEU A 168 -4.32 3.92 -3.69
CA LEU A 168 -3.17 4.32 -2.86
C LEU A 168 -3.54 5.53 -1.99
N HIS A 169 -4.15 6.55 -2.60
CA HIS A 169 -4.56 7.78 -1.92
C HIS A 169 -5.60 7.52 -0.83
N MET A 170 -6.62 6.70 -1.12
CA MET A 170 -7.62 6.25 -0.14
C MET A 170 -6.96 5.55 1.05
N ASN A 171 -6.06 4.60 0.78
CA ASN A 171 -5.39 3.83 1.84
C ASN A 171 -4.50 4.70 2.73
N ARG A 172 -3.83 5.68 2.13
CA ARG A 172 -3.04 6.65 2.87
C ARG A 172 -3.90 7.59 3.71
N GLY A 173 -5.03 8.03 3.18
CA GLY A 173 -5.98 8.83 3.95
C GLY A 173 -6.63 8.05 5.10
N SER A 174 -6.93 6.76 4.93
CA SER A 174 -7.41 5.91 6.04
C SER A 174 -6.39 5.82 7.18
N GLY A 175 -5.10 5.66 6.87
CA GLY A 175 -4.03 5.67 7.87
C GLY A 175 -3.88 7.03 8.57
N LEU A 176 -3.97 8.14 7.82
CA LEU A 176 -4.01 9.49 8.37
C LEU A 176 -5.20 9.68 9.32
N LEU A 177 -6.39 9.19 8.95
CA LEU A 177 -7.58 9.27 9.79
C LEU A 177 -7.40 8.51 11.11
N GLN A 178 -6.85 7.29 11.07
CA GLN A 178 -6.53 6.53 12.29
C GLN A 178 -5.49 7.25 13.16
N ALA A 179 -4.45 7.82 12.55
CA ALA A 179 -3.45 8.62 13.27
C ALA A 179 -4.07 9.86 13.92
N SER A 180 -4.99 10.55 13.24
CA SER A 180 -5.73 11.69 13.81
C SER A 180 -6.59 11.29 15.01
N GLN A 181 -7.20 10.10 15.01
CA GLN A 181 -7.95 9.60 16.18
C GLN A 181 -7.04 9.37 17.39
N LEU A 182 -5.85 8.79 17.18
CA LEU A 182 -4.88 8.60 18.27
C LEU A 182 -4.39 9.94 18.82
N LEU A 183 -4.12 10.92 17.96
CA LEU A 183 -3.74 12.27 18.39
C LEU A 183 -4.84 12.96 19.19
N ALA A 184 -6.11 12.83 18.79
CA ALA A 184 -7.24 13.37 19.54
C ALA A 184 -7.40 12.70 20.93
N GLY A 185 -7.01 11.44 21.05
CA GLY A 185 -6.92 10.70 22.32
C GLY A 185 -5.60 10.90 23.08
N ALA A 186 -4.77 11.88 22.69
CA ALA A 186 -3.47 12.20 23.27
C ALA A 186 -2.41 11.06 23.21
N ALA A 187 -2.40 10.26 22.13
CA ALA A 187 -1.40 9.23 21.76
C ALA A 187 -0.34 8.96 22.85
N THR A 188 -0.73 8.17 23.84
CA THR A 188 -0.05 8.13 25.14
C THR A 188 1.16 7.20 25.16
N THR A 189 1.16 6.18 24.29
CA THR A 189 2.21 5.15 24.27
C THR A 189 3.24 5.39 23.16
N PRO A 190 4.50 4.92 23.32
CA PRO A 190 5.49 4.95 22.25
C PRO A 190 5.01 4.26 20.96
N LYS A 191 4.26 3.16 21.09
CA LYS A 191 3.70 2.42 19.94
C LYS A 191 2.66 3.25 19.18
N GLU A 192 1.81 3.99 19.89
CA GLU A 192 0.84 4.90 19.26
C GLU A 192 1.55 6.07 18.57
N ARG A 193 2.58 6.66 19.20
CA ARG A 193 3.38 7.72 18.58
C ARG A 193 4.08 7.24 17.30
N ASP A 194 4.73 6.07 17.34
CA ASP A 194 5.32 5.44 16.16
C ASP A 194 4.27 5.20 15.07
N PHE A 195 3.09 4.65 15.43
CA PHE A 195 1.99 4.46 14.49
C PHE A 195 1.56 5.78 13.83
N VAL A 196 1.44 6.87 14.60
CA VAL A 196 1.09 8.19 14.08
C VAL A 196 2.13 8.63 13.06
N TRP A 197 3.40 8.77 13.46
CA TRP A 197 4.46 9.27 12.58
C TRP A 197 4.64 8.42 11.32
N ARG A 198 4.60 7.09 11.47
CA ARG A 198 4.62 6.13 10.35
C ARG A 198 3.51 6.41 9.34
N ASN A 199 2.29 6.65 9.80
CA ASN A 199 1.15 6.90 8.92
C ASN A 199 1.17 8.31 8.32
N LEU A 200 1.67 9.33 9.03
CA LEU A 200 1.85 10.67 8.49
C LEU A 200 2.86 10.68 7.33
N HIS A 201 4.01 10.03 7.49
CA HIS A 201 4.99 9.89 6.41
C HIS A 201 4.50 9.00 5.26
N LYS A 202 3.82 7.88 5.56
CA LYS A 202 3.15 7.07 4.52
C LYS A 202 2.12 7.90 3.74
N CYS A 203 1.40 8.81 4.41
CA CYS A 203 0.45 9.70 3.77
C CYS A 203 1.14 10.72 2.86
N ALA A 204 2.17 11.41 3.34
CA ALA A 204 2.95 12.35 2.56
C ALA A 204 3.53 11.71 1.27
N LEU A 205 4.12 10.52 1.40
CA LEU A 205 4.66 9.76 0.27
C LEU A 205 3.55 9.36 -0.71
N GLY A 206 2.44 8.83 -0.21
CA GLY A 206 1.33 8.42 -1.07
C GLY A 206 0.61 9.56 -1.78
N CYS A 207 0.57 10.77 -1.19
CA CYS A 207 0.07 11.97 -1.87
C CYS A 207 0.89 12.27 -3.14
N GLY A 208 2.21 12.29 -3.04
CA GLY A 208 3.07 12.51 -4.21
C GLY A 208 2.97 11.39 -5.24
N ASP A 209 2.97 10.12 -4.78
CA ASP A 209 2.86 8.96 -5.66
C ASP A 209 1.50 8.92 -6.39
N ALA A 210 0.39 9.23 -5.72
CA ALA A 210 -0.94 9.28 -6.34
C ALA A 210 -1.03 10.35 -7.43
N LEU A 211 -0.46 11.54 -7.17
CA LEU A 211 -0.43 12.63 -8.15
C LEU A 211 0.44 12.28 -9.36
N LEU A 212 1.60 11.65 -9.13
CA LEU A 212 2.46 11.14 -10.19
C LEU A 212 1.75 10.09 -11.06
N ILE A 213 1.00 9.17 -10.44
CA ILE A 213 0.21 8.15 -11.18
C ILE A 213 -0.88 8.85 -12.01
N ALA A 214 -1.64 9.77 -11.42
CA ALA A 214 -2.70 10.49 -12.11
C ALA A 214 -2.18 11.28 -13.32
N ALA A 215 -1.00 11.89 -13.18
CA ALA A 215 -0.31 12.62 -14.24
C ALA A 215 0.39 11.74 -15.28
N GLY A 216 0.41 10.40 -15.11
CA GLY A 216 1.14 9.48 -15.99
C GLY A 216 2.67 9.60 -15.90
N GLN A 217 3.18 10.18 -14.81
CA GLN A 217 4.60 10.48 -14.58
C GLN A 217 5.24 9.60 -13.49
N TYR A 218 4.46 8.70 -12.88
CA TYR A 218 4.96 7.74 -11.90
C TYR A 218 6.09 6.88 -12.46
N ASP A 219 6.98 6.46 -11.57
CA ASP A 219 8.04 5.51 -11.85
C ASP A 219 8.20 4.56 -10.65
N PHE A 220 8.65 3.33 -10.88
CA PHE A 220 8.92 2.40 -9.78
C PHE A 220 10.17 2.82 -9.01
N ASP A 221 11.11 3.50 -9.67
CA ASP A 221 12.31 4.05 -9.02
C ASP A 221 11.98 5.29 -8.18
N LEU A 222 12.31 5.24 -6.89
CA LEU A 222 12.05 6.33 -5.95
C LEU A 222 12.82 7.61 -6.32
N GLY A 223 14.05 7.49 -6.82
CA GLY A 223 14.85 8.63 -7.26
C GLY A 223 14.25 9.35 -8.47
N ILE A 224 13.69 8.61 -9.43
CA ILE A 224 12.97 9.19 -10.57
C ILE A 224 11.72 9.92 -10.10
N ARG A 225 10.93 9.33 -9.20
CA ARG A 225 9.72 9.97 -8.64
C ARG A 225 10.05 11.30 -7.97
N ARG A 226 11.08 11.33 -7.11
CA ARG A 226 11.56 12.56 -6.45
C ARG A 226 11.91 13.67 -7.45
N ARG A 227 12.61 13.33 -8.55
CA ARG A 227 12.97 14.31 -9.59
C ARG A 227 11.77 14.82 -10.39
N ARG A 228 10.76 13.98 -10.61
CA ARG A 228 9.56 14.36 -11.39
C ARG A 228 8.51 15.11 -10.56
N LEU A 229 8.46 14.88 -9.25
CA LEU A 229 7.41 15.42 -8.39
C LEU A 229 7.27 16.95 -8.46
N PRO A 230 8.34 17.77 -8.43
CA PRO A 230 8.20 19.23 -8.49
C PRO A 230 7.39 19.73 -9.69
N ALA A 231 7.69 19.22 -10.89
CA ALA A 231 6.98 19.60 -12.11
C ALA A 231 5.50 19.18 -12.09
N VAL A 232 5.18 18.06 -11.44
CA VAL A 232 3.82 17.56 -11.31
C VAL A 232 3.05 18.28 -10.20
N ALA A 233 3.73 18.71 -9.14
CA ALA A 233 3.13 19.41 -8.00
C ALA A 233 2.50 20.76 -8.40
N GLU A 234 3.02 21.43 -9.44
CA GLU A 234 2.43 22.66 -10.01
C GLU A 234 0.95 22.50 -10.40
N ARG A 235 0.48 21.27 -10.61
CA ARG A 235 -0.94 20.97 -10.87
C ARG A 235 -1.87 21.27 -9.69
N LEU A 236 -1.33 21.49 -8.49
CA LEU A 236 -2.09 21.98 -7.35
C LEU A 236 -2.58 23.42 -7.58
N GLY A 237 -1.96 24.17 -8.49
CA GLY A 237 -2.35 25.55 -8.83
C GLY A 237 -2.03 26.58 -7.75
N ASP A 238 -1.37 26.17 -6.67
CA ASP A 238 -0.93 27.02 -5.56
C ASP A 238 0.55 26.70 -5.25
N SER A 239 1.41 27.72 -5.32
CA SER A 239 2.86 27.52 -5.15
C SER A 239 3.24 27.12 -3.72
N SER A 240 2.47 27.53 -2.71
CA SER A 240 2.71 27.13 -1.32
C SER A 240 2.36 25.66 -1.08
N ALA A 241 1.24 25.20 -1.62
CA ALA A 241 0.81 23.81 -1.60
C ALA A 241 1.78 22.91 -2.40
N SER A 242 2.26 23.38 -3.55
CA SER A 242 3.25 22.67 -4.39
C SER A 242 4.57 22.47 -3.64
N ARG A 243 5.09 23.54 -3.02
CA ARG A 243 6.29 23.49 -2.19
C ARG A 243 6.09 22.56 -0.98
N SER A 244 4.98 22.71 -0.27
CA SER A 244 4.66 21.89 0.91
C SER A 244 4.57 20.40 0.58
N LEU A 245 3.99 20.04 -0.57
CA LEU A 245 3.95 18.64 -1.03
C LEU A 245 5.36 18.10 -1.25
N CYS A 246 6.22 18.85 -1.93
CA CYS A 246 7.59 18.43 -2.22
C CYS A 246 8.43 18.26 -0.94
N GLU A 247 8.37 19.23 -0.04
CA GLU A 247 9.10 19.18 1.25
C GLU A 247 8.66 17.98 2.10
N ARG A 248 7.35 17.74 2.21
CA ARG A 248 6.82 16.59 2.96
C ARG A 248 7.15 15.26 2.30
N TYR A 249 7.17 15.20 0.97
CA TYR A 249 7.56 14.01 0.24
C TYR A 249 9.05 13.68 0.50
N GLU A 250 9.93 14.67 0.43
CA GLU A 250 11.36 14.49 0.75
C GLU A 250 11.57 14.06 2.21
N ALA A 251 10.86 14.68 3.16
CA ALA A 251 10.89 14.25 4.56
C ALA A 251 10.40 12.80 4.74
N ALA A 252 9.36 12.38 4.00
CA ALA A 252 8.87 11.00 4.04
C ALA A 252 9.84 10.00 3.40
N VAL A 253 10.57 10.40 2.35
CA VAL A 253 11.65 9.58 1.78
C VAL A 253 12.78 9.39 2.79
N ALA A 254 13.21 10.48 3.46
CA ALA A 254 14.22 10.40 4.49
C ALA A 254 13.78 9.49 5.65
N PHE A 255 12.53 9.62 6.10
CA PHE A 255 11.96 8.74 7.13
C PHE A 255 11.86 7.28 6.67
N LYS A 256 11.52 7.02 5.40
CA LYS A 256 11.50 5.65 4.84
C LYS A 256 12.90 5.01 4.84
N MET A 257 13.94 5.80 4.55
CA MET A 257 15.33 5.33 4.52
C MET A 257 15.89 5.12 5.93
N TYR A 258 15.60 6.03 6.86
CA TYR A 258 16.08 6.01 8.23
C TYR A 258 14.92 6.21 9.20
N PRO A 259 14.07 5.19 9.40
CA PRO A 259 12.94 5.30 10.31
C PRO A 259 13.41 5.36 11.76
N SER A 260 12.62 6.03 12.60
CA SER A 260 12.79 6.06 14.05
C SER A 260 11.48 5.72 14.75
N ARG A 261 11.56 4.95 15.85
CA ARG A 261 10.44 4.71 16.78
C ARG A 261 10.40 5.73 17.91
N ASP A 262 11.51 6.40 18.18
CA ASP A 262 11.61 7.43 19.20
C ASP A 262 11.43 8.80 18.57
N VAL A 263 10.18 9.10 18.21
CA VAL A 263 9.82 10.41 17.67
C VAL A 263 9.12 11.20 18.76
N ALA A 264 9.87 12.12 19.37
CA ALA A 264 9.33 13.11 20.29
C ALA A 264 8.65 14.24 19.50
N GLY A 265 7.58 14.79 20.07
CA GLY A 265 6.92 15.99 19.53
C GLY A 265 5.45 15.79 19.19
N ASP A 266 4.73 16.91 19.19
CA ASP A 266 3.33 16.97 18.78
C ASP A 266 3.21 16.90 17.25
N ALA A 267 2.56 15.85 16.76
CA ALA A 267 2.33 15.64 15.33
C ALA A 267 1.00 16.23 14.83
N SER A 268 0.22 16.88 15.70
CA SER A 268 -1.11 17.41 15.37
C SER A 268 -1.07 18.44 14.24
N GLY A 269 -0.10 19.35 14.27
CA GLY A 269 0.09 20.33 13.19
C GLY A 269 0.39 19.66 11.84
N LEU A 270 1.25 18.63 11.83
CA LEU A 270 1.56 17.86 10.62
C LEU A 270 0.32 17.10 10.12
N ALA A 271 -0.45 16.48 11.00
CA ALA A 271 -1.68 15.77 10.65
C ALA A 271 -2.71 16.71 10.00
N ALA A 272 -2.95 17.89 10.59
CA ALA A 272 -3.85 18.89 10.03
C ALA A 272 -3.38 19.36 8.63
N CYS A 273 -2.10 19.65 8.47
CA CYS A 273 -1.53 20.01 7.18
C CYS A 273 -1.71 18.89 6.14
N LEU A 274 -1.51 17.63 6.53
CA LEU A 274 -1.65 16.49 5.63
C LEU A 274 -3.10 16.23 5.22
N ARG A 275 -4.10 16.52 6.08
CA ARG A 275 -5.51 16.45 5.68
C ARG A 275 -5.81 17.43 4.55
N THR A 276 -5.37 18.68 4.71
CA THR A 276 -5.51 19.71 3.67
C THR A 276 -4.78 19.31 2.39
N GLN A 277 -3.52 18.89 2.50
CA GLN A 277 -2.71 18.44 1.36
C GLN A 277 -3.34 17.25 0.64
N TRP A 278 -3.88 16.28 1.39
CA TRP A 278 -4.54 15.09 0.84
C TRP A 278 -5.74 15.48 -0.02
N ARG A 279 -6.56 16.44 0.44
CA ARG A 279 -7.73 16.93 -0.31
C ARG A 279 -7.32 17.69 -1.58
N GLN A 280 -6.31 18.55 -1.48
CA GLN A 280 -5.76 19.28 -2.63
C GLN A 280 -5.22 18.31 -3.70
N VAL A 281 -4.48 17.27 -3.27
CA VAL A 281 -3.96 16.24 -4.17
C VAL A 281 -5.10 15.44 -4.79
N LEU A 282 -6.14 15.09 -4.04
CA LEU A 282 -7.31 14.39 -4.59
C LEU A 282 -7.95 15.22 -5.72
N ALA A 283 -8.19 16.51 -5.49
CA ALA A 283 -8.74 17.40 -6.50
C ALA A 283 -7.84 17.50 -7.75
N ALA A 284 -6.52 17.66 -7.56
CA ALA A 284 -5.56 17.73 -8.66
C ALA A 284 -5.47 16.42 -9.46
N CYS A 285 -5.55 15.26 -8.80
CA CYS A 285 -5.58 13.97 -9.49
C CYS A 285 -6.78 13.84 -10.43
N LEU A 286 -7.95 14.30 -9.99
CA LEU A 286 -9.16 14.25 -10.82
C LEU A 286 -9.12 15.24 -11.97
N ALA A 287 -8.55 16.43 -11.73
CA ALA A 287 -8.33 17.44 -12.76
C ALA A 287 -7.38 16.96 -13.87
N CYS A 288 -6.51 15.96 -13.61
CA CYS A 288 -5.65 15.38 -14.65
C CYS A 288 -6.41 14.65 -15.76
N ARG A 289 -7.67 14.25 -15.53
CA ARG A 289 -8.43 13.37 -16.46
C ARG A 289 -9.81 13.88 -16.85
N VAL A 290 -10.40 14.81 -16.10
CA VAL A 290 -11.71 15.38 -16.47
C VAL A 290 -11.50 16.55 -17.43
N GLN A 291 -11.82 16.36 -18.72
CA GLN A 291 -11.65 17.40 -19.75
C GLN A 291 -12.51 18.66 -19.53
N GLN A 292 -13.52 18.64 -18.66
CA GLN A 292 -14.30 19.82 -18.23
C GLN A 292 -14.87 19.63 -16.80
N PRO A 293 -14.17 20.03 -15.72
CA PRO A 293 -14.62 19.81 -14.35
C PRO A 293 -15.71 20.79 -13.87
N LYS A 294 -16.08 21.80 -14.67
CA LYS A 294 -17.03 22.85 -14.27
C LYS A 294 -18.42 22.24 -14.00
N GLY A 295 -18.83 22.26 -12.74
CA GLY A 295 -20.18 21.88 -12.29
C GLY A 295 -20.36 20.45 -11.76
N LEU A 296 -19.32 19.61 -11.75
CA LEU A 296 -19.39 18.26 -11.18
C LEU A 296 -18.81 18.21 -9.76
N ASP A 297 -19.55 17.60 -8.84
CA ASP A 297 -19.03 17.24 -7.52
C ASP A 297 -17.99 16.10 -7.64
N LEU A 298 -17.34 15.76 -6.53
CA LEU A 298 -16.31 14.72 -6.47
C LEU A 298 -16.80 13.38 -7.04
N LEU A 299 -18.07 13.03 -6.80
CA LEU A 299 -18.71 11.83 -7.32
C LEU A 299 -18.89 11.89 -8.84
N GLY A 300 -19.31 13.03 -9.38
CA GLY A 300 -19.45 13.26 -10.82
C GLY A 300 -18.13 13.14 -11.57
N GLN A 301 -17.03 13.61 -10.99
CA GLN A 301 -15.69 13.51 -11.60
C GLN A 301 -15.19 12.05 -11.61
N LEU A 302 -15.43 11.31 -10.52
CA LEU A 302 -15.11 9.88 -10.39
C LEU A 302 -15.99 8.99 -11.29
N ALA A 303 -17.15 9.47 -11.77
CA ALA A 303 -18.08 8.72 -12.62
C ALA A 303 -17.72 8.71 -14.12
N SER A 304 -16.62 9.35 -14.52
CA SER A 304 -16.12 9.40 -15.90
C SER A 304 -15.69 8.01 -16.43
N THR A 305 -15.64 7.85 -17.75
CA THR A 305 -15.48 6.55 -18.45
C THR A 305 -14.19 5.78 -18.11
N GLU A 306 -13.12 6.45 -17.69
CA GLU A 306 -11.86 5.80 -17.27
C GLU A 306 -11.95 5.13 -15.89
N MET A 307 -13.03 5.37 -15.14
CA MET A 307 -13.20 4.97 -13.74
C MET A 307 -14.23 3.84 -13.54
N ARG A 308 -14.76 3.27 -14.63
CA ARG A 308 -15.67 2.11 -14.58
C ARG A 308 -14.91 0.81 -14.29
N GLY A 309 -14.56 0.59 -13.02
CA GLY A 309 -14.03 -0.68 -12.55
C GLY A 309 -15.13 -1.69 -12.25
N GLY A 310 -14.94 -2.95 -12.65
CA GLY A 310 -15.78 -4.08 -12.24
C GLY A 310 -17.12 -4.18 -12.97
N VAL A 311 -18.03 -5.01 -12.42
CA VAL A 311 -19.31 -5.34 -13.04
C VAL A 311 -20.42 -4.51 -12.39
N TRP A 312 -21.10 -3.69 -13.19
CA TRP A 312 -22.09 -2.70 -12.74
C TRP A 312 -23.11 -3.24 -11.71
N TRP A 313 -23.73 -4.39 -11.97
CA TRP A 313 -24.74 -4.95 -11.06
C TRP A 313 -24.15 -5.42 -9.72
N LYS A 314 -22.88 -5.87 -9.70
CA LYS A 314 -22.18 -6.22 -8.45
C LYS A 314 -21.93 -4.98 -7.62
N ASN A 315 -21.46 -3.92 -8.26
CA ASN A 315 -21.23 -2.64 -7.60
C ASN A 315 -22.53 -2.08 -7.03
N HIS A 316 -23.63 -2.14 -7.79
CA HIS A 316 -24.96 -1.75 -7.33
C HIS A 316 -25.39 -2.53 -6.09
N HIS A 317 -25.31 -3.86 -6.14
CA HIS A 317 -25.66 -4.71 -5.01
C HIS A 317 -24.83 -4.38 -3.76
N LEU A 318 -23.50 -4.26 -3.90
CA LEU A 318 -22.62 -3.90 -2.79
C LEU A 318 -22.95 -2.51 -2.23
N ASN A 319 -23.22 -1.53 -3.09
CA ASN A 319 -23.54 -0.18 -2.63
C ASN A 319 -24.86 -0.12 -1.85
N VAL A 320 -25.86 -0.93 -2.24
CA VAL A 320 -27.13 -1.05 -1.52
C VAL A 320 -26.93 -1.77 -0.19
N VAL A 321 -26.32 -2.97 -0.21
CA VAL A 321 -26.12 -3.80 1.00
C VAL A 321 -25.32 -3.07 2.08
N TYR A 322 -24.31 -2.31 1.69
CA TYR A 322 -23.44 -1.60 2.62
C TYR A 322 -23.84 -0.14 2.86
N GLY A 323 -24.97 0.30 2.27
CA GLY A 323 -25.49 1.66 2.42
C GLY A 323 -24.48 2.73 2.02
N LEU A 324 -23.77 2.50 0.90
CA LEU A 324 -22.73 3.40 0.39
C LEU A 324 -23.29 4.55 -0.44
N ALA A 325 -24.38 4.30 -1.18
CA ALA A 325 -25.03 5.30 -2.01
C ALA A 325 -26.02 6.17 -1.21
N GLY A 326 -26.05 7.47 -1.51
CA GLY A 326 -27.23 8.30 -1.27
C GLY A 326 -28.37 7.81 -2.17
N VAL A 327 -29.60 7.78 -1.66
CA VAL A 327 -30.76 7.22 -2.34
C VAL A 327 -30.97 7.90 -3.71
N GLY A 328 -30.80 7.15 -4.81
CA GLY A 328 -31.19 7.53 -6.17
C GLY A 328 -30.14 8.28 -6.99
N GLY A 329 -29.47 7.59 -7.93
CA GLY A 329 -28.64 8.24 -8.95
C GLY A 329 -27.61 7.33 -9.63
N ALA A 330 -26.96 7.84 -10.68
CA ALA A 330 -25.92 7.16 -11.47
C ALA A 330 -24.74 6.61 -10.64
N GLY A 331 -24.57 7.06 -9.39
CA GLY A 331 -23.50 6.63 -8.48
C GLY A 331 -23.65 5.19 -7.91
N CYS A 332 -24.83 4.57 -7.97
CA CYS A 332 -25.00 3.18 -7.49
C CYS A 332 -24.19 2.18 -8.34
N ALA A 333 -23.85 2.54 -9.57
CA ALA A 333 -23.01 1.78 -10.50
C ALA A 333 -21.53 1.64 -10.08
N MET A 334 -21.06 2.55 -9.23
CA MET A 334 -19.64 2.80 -9.04
C MET A 334 -19.00 1.81 -8.06
N PRO A 335 -17.69 1.51 -8.19
CA PRO A 335 -16.99 0.72 -7.20
C PRO A 335 -17.16 1.30 -5.78
N PRO A 336 -17.40 0.46 -4.75
CA PRO A 336 -17.47 0.89 -3.35
C PRO A 336 -16.34 1.81 -2.90
N GLN A 337 -15.14 1.61 -3.44
CA GLN A 337 -13.94 2.40 -3.12
C GLN A 337 -14.10 3.90 -3.44
N TYR A 338 -14.94 4.28 -4.41
CA TYR A 338 -15.17 5.70 -4.72
C TYR A 338 -16.06 6.38 -3.70
N TRP A 339 -17.08 5.68 -3.21
CA TRP A 339 -17.88 6.15 -2.10
C TRP A 339 -17.05 6.31 -0.83
N LEU A 340 -16.08 5.42 -0.61
CA LEU A 340 -15.12 5.55 0.48
C LEU A 340 -14.25 6.80 0.31
N LEU A 341 -13.71 7.05 -0.88
CA LEU A 341 -12.90 8.24 -1.14
C LEU A 341 -13.67 9.55 -0.91
N VAL A 342 -14.94 9.60 -1.33
CA VAL A 342 -15.83 10.75 -1.12
C VAL A 342 -16.17 10.95 0.35
N ARG A 343 -16.45 9.86 1.07
CA ARG A 343 -16.67 9.93 2.52
C ARG A 343 -15.43 10.45 3.22
N LEU A 344 -14.27 9.94 2.86
CA LEU A 344 -13.00 10.35 3.45
C LEU A 344 -12.70 11.85 3.21
N ASP A 345 -12.95 12.37 2.00
CA ASP A 345 -12.85 13.80 1.73
C ASP A 345 -13.77 14.63 2.65
N ARG A 346 -15.02 14.19 2.85
CA ARG A 346 -15.95 14.85 3.79
C ARG A 346 -15.47 14.80 5.23
N LEU A 347 -14.94 13.66 5.68
CA LEU A 347 -14.36 13.52 7.02
C LEU A 347 -13.19 14.49 7.22
N PHE A 348 -12.35 14.69 6.21
CA PHE A 348 -11.26 15.65 6.25
C PHE A 348 -11.69 17.11 6.07
N ALA A 349 -12.84 17.37 5.45
CA ALA A 349 -13.40 18.72 5.35
C ALA A 349 -13.97 19.25 6.67
N GLY A 350 -14.41 18.37 7.58
CA GLY A 350 -15.07 18.72 8.85
C GLY A 350 -14.26 18.47 10.12
N GLU A 351 -12.99 18.07 9.99
CA GLU A 351 -11.91 17.88 10.99
C GLU A 351 -12.15 17.14 12.33
N THR A 352 -13.38 16.83 12.75
CA THR A 352 -13.72 15.79 13.75
C THR A 352 -15.13 15.28 13.51
N ALA A 353 -15.28 14.48 12.46
CA ALA A 353 -16.53 13.78 12.19
C ALA A 353 -16.93 12.90 13.39
N ASP A 354 -18.24 12.78 13.60
CA ASP A 354 -18.86 11.89 14.57
C ASP A 354 -18.04 10.58 14.68
N PRO A 355 -17.54 10.20 15.88
CA PRO A 355 -16.78 8.96 16.06
C PRO A 355 -17.47 7.73 15.44
N ARG A 356 -18.81 7.73 15.36
CA ARG A 356 -19.60 6.69 14.70
C ARG A 356 -19.40 6.67 13.19
N GLU A 357 -19.31 7.83 12.54
CA GLU A 357 -19.03 7.92 11.10
C GLU A 357 -17.61 7.46 10.77
N VAL A 358 -16.63 7.84 11.60
CA VAL A 358 -15.24 7.37 11.45
C VAL A 358 -15.16 5.85 11.63
N ALA A 359 -15.78 5.30 12.68
CA ALA A 359 -15.83 3.85 12.89
C ALA A 359 -16.52 3.12 11.74
N ARG A 360 -17.62 3.69 11.21
CA ARG A 360 -18.33 3.15 10.05
C ARG A 360 -17.46 3.18 8.80
N PHE A 361 -16.76 4.30 8.54
CA PHE A 361 -15.82 4.42 7.43
C PHE A 361 -14.72 3.36 7.53
N LEU A 362 -14.04 3.24 8.67
CA LEU A 362 -12.95 2.28 8.86
C LEU A 362 -13.42 0.82 8.71
N THR A 363 -14.64 0.52 9.16
CA THR A 363 -15.26 -0.81 8.97
C THR A 363 -15.48 -1.12 7.50
N LEU A 364 -16.01 -0.16 6.74
CA LEU A 364 -16.23 -0.32 5.30
C LEU A 364 -14.91 -0.36 4.53
N TRP A 365 -13.93 0.47 4.90
CA TRP A 365 -12.59 0.47 4.31
C TRP A 365 -11.93 -0.90 4.44
N LYS A 366 -11.90 -1.50 5.64
CA LYS A 366 -11.38 -2.87 5.86
C LYS A 366 -12.10 -3.97 5.04
N ARG A 367 -13.32 -3.70 4.57
CA ARG A 367 -14.12 -4.66 3.79
C ARG A 367 -13.80 -4.61 2.30
N PHE A 368 -13.46 -3.43 1.80
CA PHE A 368 -13.33 -3.15 0.35
C PHE A 368 -11.91 -2.84 -0.10
N ASN A 369 -10.99 -2.71 0.84
CA ASN A 369 -9.55 -2.69 0.65
C ASN A 369 -8.96 -3.95 1.27
#